data_AF-A0A9E6EJD5-F1
#
_entry.id   AF-A0A9E6EJD5-F1
#
_cell.length_a   1.000
_cell.length_b   1.000
_cell.length_c   1.000
_cell.angle_alpha   90.00
_cell.angle_beta   90.00
_cell.angle_gamma   90.00
#
_symmetry.space_group_name_H-M   'P 1'
#
loop_
_entity.id
_entity.type
_entity.pdbx_description
1 polymer ?
#
loop_
_entity_poly.entity_id
_entity_poly.type
_entity_poly.pdbx_seq_one_letter_code
_entity_poly.pdbx_strand_id
1 'polypeptide(L)'
;MSELVSRSFAPRRKTRQILVGGVPVGGDAPITVQSMTKTDTRDVEATVKQIYAYAAAGCEIVRVSVPTKKAGEVFHEITARSPIPVVADIHFDYRLALVAADGGAACLRINPG
;
A
#
# COMPACT_ATOMS: atom_id res chain seq x y z
N MET A 1 -15.07 -12.69 -37.02
CA MET A 1 -14.95 -12.75 -35.55
C MET A 1 -14.48 -11.37 -35.07
N SER A 2 -15.41 -10.40 -35.12
CA SER A 2 -16.05 -9.88 -33.90
C SER A 2 -15.02 -9.06 -33.12
N GLU A 3 -14.83 -7.80 -33.48
CA GLU A 3 -15.63 -6.70 -32.93
C GLU A 3 -15.65 -6.73 -31.39
N LEU A 4 -14.45 -6.85 -30.80
CA LEU A 4 -14.21 -6.48 -29.41
C LEU A 4 -14.13 -4.96 -29.34
N VAL A 5 -15.33 -4.37 -29.30
CA VAL A 5 -15.69 -3.04 -28.79
C VAL A 5 -14.49 -2.21 -28.33
N SER A 6 -14.08 -1.26 -29.17
CA SER A 6 -13.33 -0.07 -28.76
C SER A 6 -14.19 0.72 -27.77
N ARG A 7 -14.25 0.27 -26.51
CA ARG A 7 -14.62 1.14 -25.41
C ARG A 7 -13.52 2.17 -25.34
N SER A 8 -13.79 3.37 -25.86
CA SER A 8 -12.99 4.54 -25.56
C SER A 8 -12.89 4.63 -24.05
N PHE A 9 -11.74 4.30 -23.48
CA PHE A 9 -11.46 4.65 -22.09
C PHE A 9 -11.66 6.16 -21.98
N ALA A 10 -12.44 6.61 -21.01
CA ALA A 10 -12.57 8.03 -20.75
C ALA A 10 -11.16 8.61 -20.58
N PRO A 11 -10.89 9.83 -21.09
CA PRO A 11 -9.59 10.46 -20.91
C PRO A 11 -9.26 10.50 -19.42
N ARG A 12 -8.01 10.20 -19.08
CA ARG A 12 -7.56 10.15 -17.68
C ARG A 12 -7.88 11.47 -16.99
N ARG A 13 -8.54 11.39 -15.84
CA ARG A 13 -8.87 12.57 -15.03
C ARG A 13 -7.59 13.32 -14.65
N LYS A 14 -7.56 14.63 -14.91
CA LYS A 14 -6.52 15.53 -14.37
C LYS A 14 -6.57 15.53 -12.85
N THR A 15 -5.45 15.18 -12.23
CA THR A 15 -5.31 15.07 -10.78
C THR A 15 -3.99 15.67 -10.34
N ARG A 16 -3.90 16.10 -9.08
CA ARG A 16 -2.63 16.44 -8.45
C ARG A 16 -1.78 15.18 -8.32
N GLN A 17 -0.50 15.26 -8.65
CA GLN A 17 0.46 14.19 -8.37
C GLN A 17 0.91 14.23 -6.90
N ILE A 18 0.97 13.07 -6.28
CA ILE A 18 1.55 12.87 -4.94
C ILE A 18 2.65 11.80 -5.01
N LEU A 19 3.44 11.68 -3.96
CA LEU A 19 4.39 10.58 -3.78
C LEU A 19 3.91 9.68 -2.64
N VAL A 20 3.88 8.37 -2.87
CA VAL A 20 3.74 7.35 -1.83
C VAL A 20 5.11 6.74 -1.63
N GLY A 21 5.82 7.17 -0.59
CA GLY A 21 7.26 6.97 -0.50
C GLY A 21 7.94 7.67 -1.67
N GLY A 22 8.55 6.90 -2.58
CA GLY A 22 9.13 7.41 -3.83
C GLY A 22 8.26 7.21 -5.09
N VAL A 23 7.11 6.53 -4.98
CA VAL A 23 6.29 6.16 -6.14
C VAL A 23 5.28 7.27 -6.47
N PRO A 24 5.30 7.85 -7.69
CA PRO A 24 4.37 8.90 -8.07
C PRO A 24 2.96 8.36 -8.37
N VAL A 25 1.93 9.00 -7.81
CA VAL A 25 0.52 8.64 -8.00
C VAL A 25 -0.27 9.87 -8.45
N GLY A 26 -1.07 9.71 -9.51
CA GLY A 26 -1.85 10.81 -10.11
C GLY A 26 -1.05 11.64 -11.11
N GLY A 27 -1.63 12.74 -11.59
CA GLY A 27 -1.04 13.54 -12.66
C GLY A 27 -0.80 12.72 -13.93
N ASP A 28 0.41 12.82 -14.48
CA ASP A 28 0.84 12.11 -15.69
C ASP A 28 1.59 10.80 -15.39
N ALA A 29 1.88 10.49 -14.12
CA ALA A 29 2.56 9.25 -13.71
C ALA A 29 1.75 8.00 -14.12
N PRO A 30 2.35 6.85 -14.48
CA PRO A 30 1.60 5.64 -14.83
C PRO A 30 0.58 5.21 -13.77
N ILE A 31 -0.43 4.40 -14.16
CA ILE A 31 -1.38 3.83 -13.20
C ILE A 31 -0.64 2.80 -12.36
N THR A 32 -0.44 3.09 -11.07
CA THR A 32 0.30 2.20 -10.17
C THR A 32 -0.48 0.93 -9.85
N VAL A 33 0.16 -0.22 -9.90
CA VAL A 33 -0.37 -1.49 -9.42
C VAL A 33 -0.16 -1.59 -7.90
N GLN A 34 -1.25 -1.82 -7.17
CA GLN A 34 -1.22 -1.95 -5.72
C GLN A 34 -1.85 -3.26 -5.26
N SER A 35 -1.40 -3.79 -4.12
CA SER A 35 -1.94 -5.01 -3.50
C SER A 35 -2.04 -4.86 -1.99
N MET A 36 -2.67 -5.84 -1.32
CA MET A 36 -2.76 -5.90 0.14
C MET A 36 -2.33 -7.28 0.63
N THR A 37 -1.49 -7.32 1.66
CA THR A 37 -1.10 -8.59 2.29
C THR A 37 -2.30 -9.26 2.96
N LYS A 38 -2.22 -10.59 3.08
CA LYS A 38 -3.23 -11.44 3.74
C LYS A 38 -2.67 -12.14 4.98
N THR A 39 -1.38 -11.98 5.25
CA THR A 39 -0.72 -12.51 6.44
C THR A 39 -1.13 -11.73 7.69
N ASP A 40 -0.95 -12.35 8.85
CA ASP A 40 -0.98 -11.62 10.11
C ASP A 40 0.26 -10.73 10.19
N THR A 41 0.08 -9.42 10.29
CA THR A 41 1.16 -8.43 10.39
C THR A 41 2.12 -8.72 11.55
N ARG A 42 1.68 -9.42 12.59
CA ARG A 42 2.54 -9.85 13.71
C ARG A 42 3.56 -10.91 13.31
N ASP A 43 3.32 -11.62 12.20
CA ASP A 43 4.28 -12.49 11.55
C ASP A 43 5.05 -11.68 10.49
N VAL A 44 6.13 -11.05 10.94
CA VAL A 44 6.98 -10.19 10.12
C VAL A 44 7.56 -10.98 8.94
N GLU A 45 8.04 -12.20 9.18
CA GLU A 45 8.66 -13.02 8.13
C GLU A 45 7.68 -13.41 7.03
N ALA A 46 6.48 -13.90 7.40
CA ALA A 46 5.46 -14.23 6.43
C ALA A 46 5.02 -12.99 5.63
N THR A 47 4.87 -11.85 6.31
CA THR A 47 4.45 -10.59 5.68
C THR A 47 5.50 -10.07 4.71
N VAL A 48 6.76 -10.00 5.13
CA VAL A 48 7.88 -9.58 4.27
C VAL A 48 8.00 -10.52 3.07
N LYS A 49 7.98 -11.84 3.28
CA LYS A 49 8.01 -12.82 2.18
C LYS A 49 6.91 -12.59 1.16
N GLN A 50 5.68 -12.31 1.61
CA GLN A 50 4.56 -12.02 0.72
C GLN A 50 4.75 -10.69 -0.03
N ILE A 51 5.29 -9.66 0.62
CA ILE A 51 5.58 -8.39 -0.03
C ILE A 51 6.62 -8.58 -1.15
N TYR A 52 7.70 -9.34 -0.92
CA TYR A 52 8.66 -9.66 -1.96
C TYR A 52 8.02 -10.40 -3.15
N ALA A 53 7.10 -11.34 -2.88
CA ALA A 53 6.37 -12.02 -3.94
C ALA A 53 5.49 -11.07 -4.75
N TYR A 54 4.84 -10.08 -4.11
CA TYR A 54 4.07 -9.05 -4.81
C TYR A 54 4.97 -8.13 -5.63
N ALA A 55 6.09 -7.67 -5.08
CA ALA A 55 7.05 -6.85 -5.80
C ALA A 55 7.59 -7.58 -7.05
N ALA A 56 7.94 -8.86 -6.92
CA ALA A 56 8.37 -9.71 -8.02
C ALA A 56 7.29 -9.90 -9.11
N ALA A 57 6.01 -9.81 -8.73
CA ALA A 57 4.87 -9.86 -9.65
C ALA A 57 4.50 -8.49 -10.26
N GLY A 58 5.26 -7.43 -9.96
CA GLY A 58 5.04 -6.09 -10.49
C GLY A 58 4.14 -5.19 -9.62
N CYS A 59 3.91 -5.53 -8.36
CA CYS A 59 3.27 -4.62 -7.42
C CYS A 59 4.20 -3.46 -7.08
N GLU A 60 3.70 -2.23 -7.14
CA GLU A 60 4.48 -1.01 -6.90
C GLU A 60 4.27 -0.46 -5.50
N ILE A 61 3.09 -0.66 -4.90
CA ILE A 61 2.76 -0.21 -3.54
C ILE A 61 1.97 -1.32 -2.83
N VAL A 62 2.35 -1.66 -1.60
CA VAL A 62 1.67 -2.70 -0.83
C VAL A 62 0.97 -2.11 0.39
N ARG A 63 -0.21 -2.63 0.70
CA ARG A 63 -0.96 -2.29 1.91
C ARG A 63 -0.84 -3.41 2.95
N VAL A 64 -0.62 -3.04 4.21
CA VAL A 64 -0.51 -3.96 5.35
C VAL A 64 -1.46 -3.50 6.46
N SER A 65 -2.25 -4.41 7.01
CA SER A 65 -3.21 -4.10 8.07
C SER A 65 -2.53 -3.87 9.41
N VAL A 66 -2.96 -2.86 10.18
CA VAL A 66 -2.46 -2.63 11.54
C VAL A 66 -3.64 -2.62 12.51
N PRO A 67 -4.22 -3.80 12.83
CA PRO A 67 -5.47 -3.87 13.59
C PRO A 67 -5.28 -3.74 15.11
N THR A 68 -4.04 -3.86 15.61
CA THR A 68 -3.74 -3.88 17.05
C THR A 68 -2.43 -3.18 17.36
N LYS A 69 -2.22 -2.81 18.63
CA LYS A 69 -0.96 -2.23 19.11
C LYS A 69 0.25 -3.12 18.79
N LYS A 70 0.11 -4.43 18.98
CA LYS A 70 1.20 -5.39 18.70
C LYS A 70 1.54 -5.48 17.22
N ALA A 71 0.56 -5.35 16.32
CA ALA A 71 0.84 -5.22 14.89
C ALA A 71 1.58 -3.91 14.57
N GLY A 72 1.26 -2.81 15.26
CA GLY A 72 1.96 -1.54 15.14
C GLY A 72 3.40 -1.59 15.65
N GLU A 73 3.64 -2.27 16.78
CA GLU A 73 4.97 -2.40 17.40
C GLU A 73 6.00 -3.06 16.45
N VAL A 74 5.60 -4.09 15.70
CA VAL A 74 6.48 -4.79 14.74
C VAL A 74 6.46 -4.20 13.32
N PHE A 75 5.61 -3.20 13.06
CA PHE A 75 5.40 -2.66 11.71
C PHE A 75 6.68 -2.08 11.11
N HIS A 76 7.52 -1.45 11.94
CA HIS A 76 8.80 -0.87 11.53
C HIS A 76 9.77 -1.91 10.95
N GLU A 77 9.71 -3.17 11.40
CA GLU A 77 10.53 -4.24 10.85
C GLU A 77 10.11 -4.59 9.42
N ILE A 78 8.80 -4.53 9.13
CA ILE A 78 8.24 -4.78 7.79
C ILE A 78 8.63 -3.65 6.84
N THR A 79 8.46 -2.39 7.25
CA THR A 79 8.77 -1.23 6.40
C THR A 79 10.26 -1.13 6.08
N ALA A 80 11.13 -1.42 7.06
CA ALA A 80 12.58 -1.42 6.86
C ALA A 80 13.08 -2.50 5.88
N ARG A 81 12.33 -3.60 5.73
CA ARG A 81 12.71 -4.74 4.88
C ARG A 81 11.95 -4.79 3.55
N SER A 82 10.90 -3.99 3.40
CA SER A 82 10.07 -4.01 2.20
C SER A 82 10.83 -3.43 0.99
N PRO A 83 10.84 -4.11 -0.18
CA PRO A 83 11.40 -3.57 -1.42
C PRO A 83 10.52 -2.49 -2.07
N ILE A 84 9.29 -2.29 -1.60
CA ILE A 84 8.29 -1.34 -2.15
C ILE A 84 7.62 -0.54 -1.03
N PRO A 85 7.08 0.67 -1.29
CA PRO A 85 6.38 1.45 -0.27
C PRO A 85 5.24 0.69 0.41
N VAL A 86 5.20 0.76 1.73
CA VAL A 86 4.17 0.13 2.57
C VAL A 86 3.16 1.18 3.03
N VAL A 87 1.88 0.95 2.74
CA VAL A 87 0.74 1.72 3.24
C VAL A 87 0.17 1.02 4.46
N ALA A 88 0.05 1.73 5.58
CA ALA A 88 -0.62 1.21 6.76
C ALA A 88 -2.15 1.37 6.62
N ASP A 89 -2.88 0.28 6.83
CA ASP A 89 -4.34 0.25 6.79
C ASP A 89 -4.95 0.28 8.20
N ILE A 90 -5.52 1.43 8.56
CA ILE A 90 -6.06 1.73 9.88
C ILE A 90 -7.58 1.89 9.79
N HIS A 91 -8.29 1.15 10.64
CA HIS A 91 -9.75 1.15 10.62
C HIS A 91 -10.37 2.15 11.61
N PHE A 92 -9.98 2.14 12.89
CA PHE A 92 -10.72 2.89 13.91
C PHE A 92 -9.85 3.65 14.94
N ASP A 93 -8.66 3.14 15.30
CA ASP A 93 -7.85 3.74 16.36
C ASP A 93 -6.75 4.64 15.77
N TYR A 94 -6.91 5.96 15.91
CA TYR A 94 -5.93 6.94 15.42
C TYR A 94 -4.54 6.75 16.04
N ARG A 95 -4.44 6.17 17.25
CA ARG A 95 -3.14 5.92 17.89
C ARG A 95 -2.33 4.90 17.11
N LEU A 96 -3.01 3.94 16.46
CA LEU A 96 -2.34 2.99 15.56
C LEU A 96 -1.85 3.68 14.28
N ALA A 97 -2.55 4.71 13.81
CA ALA A 97 -2.11 5.52 12.68
C ALA A 97 -0.81 6.29 13.00
N LEU A 98 -0.71 6.86 14.21
CA LEU A 98 0.51 7.52 14.68
C LEU A 98 1.67 6.53 14.80
N VAL A 99 1.44 5.37 15.45
CA VAL A 99 2.46 4.32 15.57
C VAL A 99 2.93 3.82 14.20
N ALA A 100 2.02 3.65 13.24
CA ALA A 100 2.39 3.21 11.89
C ALA A 100 3.17 4.28 11.12
N ALA A 101 2.83 5.57 11.30
CA ALA A 101 3.59 6.68 10.71
C ALA A 101 5.02 6.72 11.25
N ASP A 102 5.19 6.63 12.57
CA ASP A 102 6.51 6.56 13.22
C ASP A 102 7.27 5.28 12.81
N GLY A 103 6.54 4.19 12.57
CA GLY A 103 7.05 2.93 12.04
C GLY A 103 7.42 2.96 10.55
N GLY A 104 7.43 4.12 9.89
CA GLY A 104 7.91 4.27 8.51
C GLY A 104 6.87 3.95 7.43
N ALA A 105 5.57 4.03 7.75
CA ALA A 105 4.53 3.93 6.73
C ALA A 105 4.73 5.03 5.66
N ALA A 106 4.72 4.64 4.39
CA ALA A 106 4.83 5.57 3.26
C ALA A 106 3.55 6.38 3.04
N CYS A 107 2.41 5.84 3.49
CA CYS A 107 1.10 6.49 3.49
C CYS A 107 0.19 5.81 4.52
N LEU A 108 -0.84 6.50 4.96
CA LEU A 108 -1.89 5.97 5.84
C LEU A 108 -3.21 5.89 5.07
N ARG A 109 -3.79 4.68 5.00
CA ARG A 109 -5.20 4.49 4.61
C ARG A 109 -6.00 4.48 5.89
N ILE A 110 -6.83 5.51 6.08
CA ILE A 110 -7.73 5.62 7.23
C ILE A 110 -9.17 5.62 6.74
N ASN A 111 -10.02 4.83 7.39
CA ASN A 111 -11.47 4.99 7.31
C ASN A 111 -11.94 5.81 8.51
N PRO A 112 -12.20 7.11 8.39
CA PRO A 112 -12.46 7.98 9.54
C PRO A 112 -13.81 7.74 10.25
N GLY A 113 -14.69 6.89 9.70
CA GLY A 113 -16.09 6.76 10.12
C GLY A 113 -16.99 7.64 9.29
#